data_AF-A0A3S0DVE3-F1
#
_entry.id   AF-A0A3S0DVE3-F1
#
_cell.length_a   1.000
_cell.length_b   1.000
_cell.length_c   1.000
_cell.angle_alpha   90.00
_cell.angle_beta   90.00
_cell.angle_gamma   90.00
#
_symmetry.space_group_name_H-M   'P 1'
#
loop_
_entity.id
_entity.type
_entity.pdbx_description
1 polymer ?
#
loop_
_entity_poly.entity_id
_entity_poly.type
_entity_poly.pdbx_seq_one_letter_code
_entity_poly.pdbx_strand_id
1 'polypeptide(L)' 'MSTTTVRLDDDDEAILDELAPRYGGRSSAIRHALRELAVTHHRQDALRSFLTAWGASDGPPDEATVAAMADRYGL' A
#
# COMPACT_ATOMS: atom_id res chain seq x y z
N MET A 1 4.60 27.52 3.84
CA MET A 1 5.38 26.27 3.73
C MET A 1 5.93 25.96 5.10
N SER A 2 5.73 24.74 5.60
CA SER A 2 6.31 24.29 6.86
C SER A 2 7.51 23.40 6.57
N THR A 3 8.58 23.56 7.35
CA THR A 3 9.78 22.72 7.25
C THR A 3 9.66 21.57 8.23
N THR A 4 9.94 20.36 7.76
CA THR A 4 10.05 19.15 8.58
C THR A 4 11.46 18.61 8.46
N THR A 5 12.13 18.41 9.60
CA THR A 5 13.46 17.83 9.66
C THR A 5 13.34 16.38 10.13
N VAL A 6 13.96 15.46 9.40
CA VAL A 6 13.96 14.02 9.70
C VAL A 6 15.41 13.59 9.85
N ARG A 7 15.69 12.73 10.84
CA ARG A 7 17.00 12.09 10.97
C ARG A 7 16.97 10.80 10.16
N LEU A 8 17.93 10.65 9.26
CA LEU A 8 18.15 9.44 8.48
C LEU A 8 19.42 8.76 9.00
N ASP A 9 19.46 7.44 8.91
CA ASP A 9 20.72 6.72 8.99
C ASP A 9 21.43 6.73 7.62
N ASP A 10 22.64 6.18 7.58
CA ASP A 10 23.50 6.21 6.39
C ASP A 10 22.86 5.46 5.21
N ASP A 11 22.10 4.40 5.48
CA ASP A 11 21.43 3.60 4.45
C ASP A 11 20.23 4.37 3.85
N ASP A 12 19.39 4.97 4.69
CA ASP A 12 18.28 5.82 4.27
C ASP A 12 18.76 7.06 3.51
N GLU A 13 19.89 7.66 3.92
CA GLU A 13 20.50 8.79 3.21
C GLU A 13 20.98 8.37 1.82
N ALA A 14 21.63 7.20 1.69
CA ALA A 14 22.05 6.65 0.41
C ALA A 14 20.87 6.39 -0.53
N ILE A 15 19.77 5.83 -0.02
CA ILE A 15 18.54 5.61 -0.78
C ILE A 15 17.95 6.94 -1.25
N LEU A 16 17.90 7.95 -0.36
CA LEU A 16 17.39 9.27 -0.71
C LEU A 16 18.25 9.92 -1.81
N ASP A 17 19.55 9.72 -1.78
CA ASP A 17 20.49 10.23 -2.79
C ASP A 17 20.35 9.55 -4.13
N GLU A 18 20.11 8.24 -4.14
CA GLU A 18 19.78 7.50 -5.35
C GLU A 18 18.47 8.01 -6.00
N LEU A 19 17.45 8.27 -5.17
CA LEU A 19 16.13 8.68 -5.67
C LEU A 19 16.05 10.16 -6.03
N ALA A 20 16.80 11.03 -5.36
CA ALA A 20 16.70 12.48 -5.52
C ALA A 20 16.77 12.97 -6.98
N PRO A 21 17.69 12.50 -7.85
CA PRO A 21 17.75 12.94 -9.25
C PRO A 21 16.46 12.68 -10.03
N ARG A 22 15.78 11.56 -9.75
CA ARG A 22 14.55 11.17 -10.44
C ARG A 22 13.36 12.06 -10.12
N TYR A 23 13.34 12.64 -8.92
CA TYR A 23 12.21 13.43 -8.42
C TYR A 23 12.47 14.93 -8.36
N GLY A 24 13.62 15.41 -8.84
CA GLY A 24 13.98 16.84 -8.81
C GLY A 24 14.53 17.30 -7.46
N GLY A 25 15.24 16.41 -6.76
CA GLY A 25 15.93 16.67 -5.50
C GLY A 25 15.34 15.97 -4.28
N ARG A 26 16.11 15.93 -3.19
CA ARG A 26 15.78 15.23 -1.93
C ARG A 26 14.40 15.60 -1.37
N SER A 27 14.11 16.89 -1.23
CA SER A 27 12.82 17.33 -0.69
C SER A 27 11.63 16.94 -1.58
N SER A 28 11.83 16.85 -2.88
CA SER A 28 10.78 16.43 -3.81
C SER A 28 10.56 14.92 -3.75
N ALA A 29 11.63 14.14 -3.64
CA ALA A 29 11.58 12.69 -3.41
C ALA A 29 10.83 12.37 -2.10
N ILE A 30 11.17 13.04 -0.98
CA ILE A 30 10.47 12.86 0.31
C ILE A 30 8.97 13.19 0.18
N ARG A 31 8.61 14.31 -0.47
CA ARG A 31 7.20 14.66 -0.67
C ARG A 31 6.46 13.63 -1.52
N HIS A 32 7.12 13.06 -2.52
CA HIS A 32 6.54 12.00 -3.33
C HIS A 32 6.31 10.73 -2.50
N ALA A 33 7.33 10.29 -1.75
CA ALA A 33 7.23 9.15 -0.86
C ALA A 33 6.10 9.30 0.18
N LEU A 34 5.94 10.48 0.77
CA LEU A 34 4.84 10.77 1.71
C LEU A 34 3.45 10.61 1.06
N ARG A 35 3.30 11.01 -0.20
CA ARG A 35 2.02 10.85 -0.94
C ARG A 35 1.75 9.38 -1.25
N GLU A 36 2.76 8.65 -1.69
CA GLU A 36 2.64 7.21 -1.96
C GLU A 36 2.30 6.41 -0.69
N LEU A 37 2.93 6.76 0.44
CA LEU A 37 2.62 6.17 1.73
C LEU A 37 1.17 6.43 2.14
N ALA A 38 0.70 7.68 1.98
CA ALA A 38 -0.70 8.03 2.26
C ALA A 38 -1.68 7.23 1.39
N VAL A 39 -1.42 7.15 0.08
CA VAL A 39 -2.26 6.35 -0.85
C VAL A 39 -2.27 4.88 -0.45
N THR A 40 -1.11 4.31 -0.10
CA THR A 40 -0.99 2.92 0.33
C THR A 40 -1.79 2.67 1.60
N HIS A 41 -1.68 3.55 2.58
CA HIS A 41 -2.42 3.47 3.83
C HIS A 41 -3.94 3.54 3.59
N HIS A 42 -4.40 4.51 2.79
CA HIS A 42 -5.82 4.63 2.43
C HIS A 42 -6.35 3.39 1.72
N ARG A 43 -5.56 2.77 0.83
CA ARG A 43 -5.94 1.51 0.17
C ARG A 43 -6.06 0.36 1.16
N GLN A 44 -5.13 0.24 2.11
CA GLN A 44 -5.16 -0.79 3.14
C GLN A 44 -6.39 -0.64 4.05
N ASP A 45 -6.73 0.59 4.44
CA ASP A 45 -7.90 0.85 5.27
C ASP A 45 -9.20 0.62 4.50
N ALA A 46 -9.26 1.03 3.22
CA ALA A 46 -10.40 0.75 2.35
C ALA A 46 -10.61 -0.77 2.17
N LEU A 47 -9.54 -1.52 1.91
CA LEU A 47 -9.61 -2.98 1.80
C LEU A 47 -10.07 -3.62 3.12
N ARG A 48 -9.53 -3.17 4.26
CA ARG A 48 -9.94 -3.68 5.57
C ARG A 48 -11.42 -3.41 5.84
N SER A 49 -11.88 -2.19 5.56
CA SER A 49 -13.29 -1.81 5.69
C SER A 49 -14.18 -2.66 4.79
N PHE A 50 -13.77 -2.86 3.53
CA PHE A 50 -14.46 -3.72 2.59
C PHE A 50 -14.57 -5.16 3.09
N LEU A 51 -13.46 -5.78 3.51
CA LEU A 51 -13.44 -7.15 4.02
C LEU A 51 -14.31 -7.31 5.27
N THR A 52 -14.32 -6.33 6.17
CA THR A 52 -15.21 -6.35 7.34
C THR A 52 -16.69 -6.29 6.93
N ALA A 53 -17.04 -5.39 6.01
CA ALA A 53 -18.42 -5.28 5.52
C ALA A 53 -18.88 -6.53 4.77
N TRP A 54 -18.00 -7.09 3.94
CA TRP A 54 -18.24 -8.35 3.25
C TRP A 54 -18.39 -9.52 4.21
N GLY A 55 -17.50 -9.63 5.21
CA GLY A 55 -17.56 -10.63 6.27
C GLY A 55 -18.86 -10.63 7.06
N ALA A 56 -19.48 -9.46 7.24
CA ALA A 56 -20.73 -9.30 7.96
C ALA A 56 -21.99 -9.58 7.11
N SER A 57 -21.88 -9.60 5.79
CA SER A 57 -23.00 -9.79 4.86
C SER A 57 -23.04 -11.20 4.31
N ASP A 58 -22.15 -11.50 3.38
CA ASP A 58 -22.08 -12.80 2.70
C ASP A 58 -20.91 -13.65 3.23
N GLY A 59 -19.82 -12.99 3.62
CA GLY A 59 -18.59 -13.65 4.03
C GLY A 59 -17.86 -14.39 2.90
N PRO A 60 -16.72 -15.02 3.22
CA PRO A 60 -16.01 -15.86 2.26
C PRO A 60 -16.87 -17.06 1.82
N PRO A 61 -16.75 -17.49 0.55
CA PRO A 61 -17.43 -18.68 0.08
C PRO A 61 -16.99 -19.90 0.90
N ASP A 62 -17.94 -20.78 1.18
CA ASP A 62 -17.64 -22.04 1.87
C ASP A 62 -16.85 -23.01 0.97
N GLU A 63 -16.30 -24.04 1.60
CA GLU A 63 -15.43 -25.02 0.92
C GLU A 63 -16.16 -25.76 -0.21
N ALA A 64 -17.47 -26.01 -0.06
CA ALA A 64 -18.29 -26.62 -1.09
C ALA A 64 -18.44 -25.71 -2.32
N THR A 65 -18.64 -24.41 -2.11
CA THR A 65 -18.72 -23.39 -3.17
C THR A 65 -17.37 -23.26 -3.88
N VAL A 66 -16.26 -23.27 -3.12
CA VAL A 66 -14.91 -23.23 -3.69
C VAL A 66 -14.64 -24.46 -4.55
N ALA A 67 -14.97 -25.67 -4.06
CA ALA A 67 -14.80 -26.91 -4.82
C ALA A 67 -15.64 -26.91 -6.10
N ALA A 68 -16.89 -26.46 -6.05
CA ALA A 68 -17.74 -26.35 -7.23
C ALA A 68 -17.20 -25.34 -8.26
N MET A 69 -16.57 -24.25 -7.81
CA MET A 69 -15.91 -23.31 -8.72
C MET A 69 -14.63 -23.88 -9.32
N ALA A 70 -13.83 -24.63 -8.54
CA ALA A 70 -12.62 -25.28 -9.04
C ALA A 70 -12.95 -26.27 -10.15
N ASP A 71 -13.94 -27.14 -9.94
CA ASP A 71 -14.45 -28.09 -10.94
C ASP A 71 -14.96 -27.37 -12.21
N ARG A 72 -15.69 -26.25 -12.03
CA ARG A 72 -16.25 -25.47 -13.15
C ARG A 72 -15.18 -24.83 -14.04
N TYR A 73 -14.08 -24.37 -13.44
CA TYR A 73 -13.03 -23.66 -14.16
C TYR A 73 -11.78 -24.50 -14.45
N GLY A 74 -11.76 -25.78 -14.01
CA GLY A 74 -10.65 -26.70 -14.22
C GLY A 74 -9.39 -26.31 -13.45
N LEU A 75 -9.57 -25.78 -12.23
CA LEU A 75 -8.49 -25.39 -11.30
C LEU A 75 -8.13 -26.52 -10.34
#